data_AF-A0AAP5HHJ2-F1
#
_entry.id   AF-A0AAP5HHJ2-F1
#
_cell.length_a   1.000
_cell.length_b   1.000
_cell.length_c   1.000
_cell.angle_alpha   90.00
_cell.angle_beta   90.00
_cell.angle_gamma   90.00
#
_symmetry.space_group_name_H-M   'P 1'
#
loop_
_entity.id
_entity.type
_entity.pdbx_description
1 polymer ?
#
loop_
_entity_poly.entity_id
_entity_poly.type
_entity_poly.pdbx_seq_one_letter_code
_entity_poly.pdbx_strand_id
1 'polypeptide(L)'
;MADLKRRMYVSGHSLTNPRTIELLGRMAGAAGVDLVWNMQYLEGSSIRQRREGRQGMAERRPYNNGADRSGQPADVLAEFASRNGDGRAIDTLLVTEQHAILGALVWQDTIGSLRDLHDSFVKSNPGGQSVFFAPWLSVDDRADPSRWVAYERAAAPVWSCIVGVVNRSLERDGRRDRVRSISMGLAMAELVASAATKGTAIFEALGPKSRLKGLLTDDVHLGPIGDYYVAAVLFQYLFPGLQPASISVPNVSPGLMRELDAFAGRFALDHAESEPAMSASECRSYVKTQFVGTFVSYYTSVDFKKNQNAFSATYSKWKMYREFNNIYRIDNSSNPFYGE
;
A
#
# COMPACT_ATOMS: atom_id res chain seq x y z
N MET A 1 -32.13 -8.98 -0.53
CA MET A 1 -31.29 -7.76 -0.50
C MET A 1 -30.84 -7.53 -1.94
N ALA A 2 -30.82 -6.30 -2.43
CA ALA A 2 -30.28 -6.05 -3.77
C ALA A 2 -28.76 -6.27 -3.71
N ASP A 3 -28.23 -7.23 -4.48
CA ASP A 3 -26.79 -7.52 -4.53
C ASP A 3 -26.04 -6.26 -5.00
N LEU A 4 -25.17 -5.73 -4.15
CA LEU A 4 -24.35 -4.58 -4.49
C LEU A 4 -23.32 -4.99 -5.54
N LYS A 5 -23.40 -4.42 -6.74
CA LYS A 5 -22.48 -4.71 -7.85
C LYS A 5 -21.31 -3.75 -7.83
N ARG A 6 -20.09 -4.28 -7.84
CA ARG A 6 -18.84 -3.51 -7.80
C ARG A 6 -17.86 -4.00 -8.86
N ARG A 7 -16.98 -3.11 -9.31
CA ARG A 7 -15.88 -3.50 -10.20
C ARG A 7 -14.61 -2.75 -9.85
N MET A 8 -13.59 -3.51 -9.49
CA MET A 8 -12.31 -2.97 -9.03
C MET A 8 -11.19 -3.30 -10.02
N TYR A 9 -10.23 -2.37 -10.15
CA TYR A 9 -8.96 -2.62 -10.79
C TYR A 9 -7.82 -2.41 -9.81
N VAL A 10 -6.88 -3.35 -9.76
CA VAL A 10 -5.71 -3.27 -8.87
C VAL A 10 -4.46 -3.01 -9.68
N SER A 11 -3.85 -1.83 -9.56
CA SER A 11 -2.51 -1.59 -10.09
C SER A 11 -1.49 -1.82 -8.98
N GLY A 12 -0.67 -2.85 -9.09
CA GLY A 12 0.25 -3.20 -8.00
C GLY A 12 1.30 -4.26 -8.29
N HIS A 13 1.74 -4.90 -7.21
CA HIS A 13 2.84 -5.86 -7.18
C HIS A 13 2.61 -6.88 -6.04
N SER A 14 3.68 -7.54 -5.59
CA SER A 14 3.63 -8.64 -4.63
C SER A 14 2.99 -8.35 -3.26
N LEU A 15 2.81 -7.08 -2.87
CA LEU A 15 2.13 -6.71 -1.61
C LEU A 15 0.61 -6.51 -1.79
N THR A 16 0.15 -6.43 -3.03
CA THR A 16 -1.26 -6.50 -3.43
C THR A 16 -1.48 -7.73 -4.30
N ASN A 17 -0.97 -8.87 -3.83
CA ASN A 17 -0.91 -10.09 -4.64
C ASN A 17 -2.31 -10.63 -4.97
N PRO A 18 -2.46 -11.45 -6.03
CA PRO A 18 -3.75 -11.99 -6.44
C PRO A 18 -4.50 -12.78 -5.34
N ARG A 19 -3.78 -13.46 -4.44
CA ARG A 19 -4.38 -14.26 -3.36
C ARG A 19 -5.08 -13.37 -2.33
N THR A 20 -4.49 -12.24 -1.95
CA THR A 20 -5.14 -11.25 -1.08
C THR A 20 -6.41 -10.70 -1.71
N ILE A 21 -6.36 -10.35 -3.01
CA ILE A 21 -7.52 -9.78 -3.72
C ILE A 21 -8.63 -10.82 -3.94
N GLU A 22 -8.27 -12.09 -4.14
CA GLU A 22 -9.23 -13.20 -4.18
C GLU A 22 -9.95 -13.37 -2.84
N LEU A 23 -9.23 -13.28 -1.72
CA LEU A 23 -9.85 -13.31 -0.38
C LEU A 23 -10.83 -12.15 -0.19
N LEU A 24 -10.47 -10.94 -0.61
CA LEU A 24 -11.37 -9.78 -0.60
C LEU A 24 -12.63 -10.05 -1.44
N GLY A 25 -12.50 -10.62 -2.64
CA GLY A 25 -13.64 -11.02 -3.48
C GLY A 25 -14.56 -12.05 -2.81
N ARG A 26 -13.99 -13.01 -2.10
CA ARG A 26 -14.76 -14.00 -1.33
C ARG A 26 -15.47 -13.36 -0.12
N MET A 27 -14.81 -12.45 0.60
CA MET A 27 -15.44 -11.68 1.69
C MET A 27 -16.59 -10.83 1.18
N ALA A 28 -16.39 -10.13 0.06
CA ALA A 28 -17.40 -9.35 -0.64
C ALA A 28 -18.62 -10.21 -1.03
N GLY A 29 -18.38 -11.33 -1.72
CA GLY A 29 -19.46 -12.25 -2.13
C GLY A 29 -20.24 -12.82 -0.95
N ALA A 30 -19.55 -13.20 0.13
CA ALA A 30 -20.20 -13.69 1.34
C ALA A 30 -21.04 -12.60 2.04
N ALA A 31 -20.71 -11.32 1.85
CA ALA A 31 -21.48 -10.16 2.34
C ALA A 31 -22.56 -9.67 1.36
N GLY A 32 -22.83 -10.39 0.26
CA GLY A 32 -23.83 -10.00 -0.75
C GLY A 32 -23.35 -8.92 -1.74
N VAL A 33 -22.03 -8.78 -1.91
CA VAL A 33 -21.42 -7.88 -2.88
C VAL A 33 -20.86 -8.70 -4.05
N ASP A 34 -21.39 -8.46 -5.24
CA ASP A 34 -20.84 -9.01 -6.48
C ASP A 34 -19.65 -8.15 -6.94
N LEU A 35 -18.46 -8.50 -6.44
CA LEU A 35 -17.20 -7.84 -6.77
C LEU A 35 -16.49 -8.54 -7.93
N VAL A 36 -16.49 -7.89 -9.09
CA VAL A 36 -15.63 -8.25 -10.22
C VAL A 36 -14.31 -7.50 -10.11
N TRP A 37 -13.18 -8.16 -10.33
CA TRP A 37 -11.89 -7.49 -10.30
C TRP A 37 -10.91 -8.00 -11.36
N ASN A 38 -10.05 -7.10 -11.79
CA ASN A 38 -8.87 -7.38 -12.61
C ASN A 38 -7.67 -6.60 -12.04
N MET A 39 -6.47 -6.79 -12.61
CA MET A 39 -5.27 -6.16 -12.09
C MET A 39 -4.22 -5.86 -13.15
N GLN A 40 -3.23 -5.06 -12.77
CA GLN A 40 -1.92 -4.96 -13.39
C GLN A 40 -0.90 -5.37 -12.32
N TYR A 41 -0.30 -6.54 -12.49
CA TYR A 41 0.70 -7.10 -11.61
C TYR A 41 2.09 -7.02 -12.24
N LEU A 42 3.01 -6.30 -11.60
CA LEU A 42 4.43 -6.35 -11.96
C LEU A 42 5.26 -6.41 -10.67
N GLU A 43 5.93 -7.54 -10.44
CA GLU A 43 6.64 -7.84 -9.18
C GLU A 43 7.65 -6.76 -8.81
N GLY A 44 7.60 -6.26 -7.57
CA GLY A 44 8.52 -5.22 -7.06
C GLY A 44 8.49 -3.89 -7.82
N SER A 45 7.45 -3.61 -8.60
CA SER A 45 7.40 -2.40 -9.44
C SER A 45 6.87 -1.17 -8.73
N SER A 46 7.42 -0.02 -9.14
CA SER A 46 6.80 1.26 -8.84
C SER A 46 5.58 1.55 -9.72
N ILE A 47 4.80 2.57 -9.37
CA ILE A 47 3.70 3.06 -10.25
C ILE A 47 4.29 3.51 -11.59
N ARG A 48 5.40 4.25 -11.56
CA ARG A 48 6.13 4.68 -12.75
C ARG A 48 6.58 3.52 -13.63
N GLN A 49 7.14 2.45 -13.04
CA GLN A 49 7.56 1.29 -13.82
C GLN A 49 6.38 0.57 -14.47
N ARG A 50 5.21 0.55 -13.83
CA ARG A 50 3.98 0.03 -14.43
C ARG A 50 3.49 0.91 -15.60
N ARG A 51 3.68 2.23 -15.51
CA ARG A 51 3.40 3.20 -16.58
C ARG A 51 4.40 3.05 -17.73
N GLU A 52 5.67 3.28 -17.49
CA GLU A 52 6.72 3.51 -18.50
C GLU A 52 7.50 2.24 -18.87
N GLY A 53 7.47 1.22 -18.01
CA GLY A 53 8.34 0.06 -18.10
C GLY A 53 9.60 0.20 -17.26
N ARG A 54 10.45 -0.83 -17.27
CA ARG A 54 11.77 -0.81 -16.61
C ARG A 54 12.83 -0.43 -17.63
N GLN A 55 13.90 0.20 -17.16
CA GLN A 55 15.08 0.45 -17.99
C GLN A 55 15.54 -0.84 -18.66
N GLY A 56 15.79 -0.78 -19.97
CA GLY A 56 16.20 -1.93 -20.78
C GLY A 56 15.07 -2.83 -21.26
N MET A 57 13.80 -2.55 -20.91
CA MET A 57 12.66 -3.16 -21.61
C MET A 57 12.35 -2.37 -22.89
N ALA A 58 11.90 -3.09 -23.93
CA ALA A 58 11.44 -2.45 -25.16
C ALA A 58 10.35 -1.41 -24.85
N GLU A 59 10.34 -0.31 -25.60
CA GLU A 59 9.32 0.73 -25.46
C GLU A 59 7.93 0.10 -25.60
N ARG A 60 7.15 0.20 -24.52
CA ARG A 60 5.75 -0.24 -24.50
C ARG A 60 4.85 0.98 -24.36
N ARG A 61 3.61 0.81 -24.81
CA ARG A 61 2.55 1.80 -24.55
C ARG A 61 2.41 2.01 -23.03
N PRO A 62 2.09 3.23 -22.57
CA PRO A 62 1.88 3.51 -21.17
C PRO A 62 0.88 2.52 -20.55
N TYR A 63 1.22 2.04 -19.35
CA TYR A 63 0.40 1.09 -18.59
C TYR A 63 0.17 -0.27 -19.27
N ASN A 64 1.10 -0.70 -20.13
CA ASN A 64 1.12 -2.05 -20.72
C ASN A 64 2.24 -2.94 -20.12
N ASN A 65 2.68 -2.62 -18.90
CA ASN A 65 3.73 -3.36 -18.21
C ASN A 65 3.13 -4.21 -17.08
N GLY A 66 3.53 -5.48 -17.01
CA GLY A 66 2.95 -6.44 -16.08
C GLY A 66 1.90 -7.34 -16.71
N ALA A 67 1.25 -8.13 -15.87
CA ALA A 67 0.25 -9.11 -16.26
C ALA A 67 -1.09 -8.84 -15.58
N ASP A 68 -2.17 -9.25 -16.23
CA ASP A 68 -3.52 -9.23 -15.67
C ASP A 68 -3.77 -10.43 -14.74
N ARG A 69 -5.01 -10.55 -14.23
CA ARG A 69 -5.39 -11.65 -13.34
C ARG A 69 -5.20 -13.03 -13.97
N SER A 70 -5.29 -13.13 -15.29
CA SER A 70 -5.13 -14.37 -16.06
C SER A 70 -3.69 -14.64 -16.51
N GLY A 71 -2.75 -13.74 -16.17
CA GLY A 71 -1.35 -13.83 -16.58
C GLY A 71 -1.09 -13.29 -17.99
N GLN A 72 -2.07 -12.68 -18.65
CA GLN A 72 -1.89 -12.05 -19.96
C GLN A 72 -1.30 -10.65 -19.81
N PRO A 73 -0.66 -10.07 -20.84
CA PRO A 73 -0.19 -8.69 -20.77
C PRO A 73 -1.32 -7.73 -20.39
N ALA A 74 -1.11 -6.93 -19.34
CA ALA A 74 -2.11 -5.97 -18.90
C ALA A 74 -2.25 -4.82 -19.90
N ASP A 75 -3.48 -4.37 -20.17
CA ASP A 75 -3.77 -3.11 -20.86
C ASP A 75 -4.72 -2.28 -19.98
N VAL A 76 -4.14 -1.49 -19.07
CA VAL A 76 -4.89 -0.76 -18.04
C VAL A 76 -5.86 0.24 -18.66
N LEU A 77 -5.44 0.95 -19.71
CA LEU A 77 -6.26 1.99 -20.32
C LEU A 77 -7.44 1.38 -21.09
N ALA A 78 -7.21 0.27 -21.80
CA ALA A 78 -8.31 -0.48 -22.42
C ALA A 78 -9.28 -1.02 -21.35
N GLU A 79 -8.76 -1.51 -20.22
CA GLU A 79 -9.57 -2.03 -19.14
C GLU A 79 -10.40 -0.92 -18.45
N PHE A 80 -9.84 0.28 -18.24
CA PHE A 80 -10.60 1.43 -17.74
C PHE A 80 -11.75 1.84 -18.66
N ALA A 81 -11.55 1.74 -19.98
CA ALA A 81 -12.57 2.02 -20.98
C ALA A 81 -13.59 0.87 -21.12
N SER A 82 -13.24 -0.36 -20.71
CA SER A 82 -14.07 -1.53 -20.93
C SER A 82 -15.33 -1.51 -20.05
N ARG A 83 -16.40 -2.06 -20.61
CA ARG A 83 -17.65 -2.38 -19.91
C ARG A 83 -17.88 -3.86 -20.19
N ASN A 84 -17.63 -4.72 -19.20
CA ASN A 84 -17.76 -6.17 -19.38
C ASN A 84 -19.20 -6.55 -19.78
N GLY A 85 -19.49 -7.84 -20.00
CA GLY A 85 -20.79 -8.31 -20.51
C GLY A 85 -22.04 -7.90 -19.70
N ASP A 86 -21.88 -7.35 -18.49
CA ASP A 86 -22.96 -6.79 -17.66
C ASP A 86 -23.03 -5.25 -17.67
N GLY A 87 -22.24 -4.60 -18.52
CA GLY A 87 -22.21 -3.15 -18.73
C GLY A 87 -21.51 -2.33 -17.65
N ARG A 88 -20.98 -2.94 -16.58
CA ARG A 88 -20.45 -2.18 -15.43
C ARG A 88 -19.08 -1.56 -15.72
N ALA A 89 -18.97 -0.26 -15.45
CA ALA A 89 -17.70 0.47 -15.42
C ALA A 89 -16.87 0.07 -14.19
N ILE A 90 -15.55 0.31 -14.23
CA ILE A 90 -14.73 0.18 -13.02
C ILE A 90 -15.07 1.34 -12.10
N ASP A 91 -15.49 1.04 -10.87
CA ASP A 91 -15.83 2.05 -9.87
C ASP A 91 -14.71 2.26 -8.84
N THR A 92 -13.74 1.34 -8.76
CA THR A 92 -12.66 1.40 -7.77
C THR A 92 -11.32 1.11 -8.43
N LEU A 93 -10.36 2.04 -8.28
CA LEU A 93 -8.95 1.80 -8.57
C LEU A 93 -8.19 1.65 -7.24
N LEU A 94 -7.65 0.47 -6.97
CA LEU A 94 -6.69 0.26 -5.89
C LEU A 94 -5.27 0.33 -6.47
N VAL A 95 -4.43 1.23 -5.94
CA VAL A 95 -3.06 1.43 -6.41
C VAL A 95 -2.08 1.37 -5.25
N THR A 96 -1.02 0.57 -5.37
CA THR A 96 0.11 0.58 -4.42
C THR A 96 1.34 1.20 -5.07
N GLU A 97 2.29 1.69 -4.28
CA GLU A 97 3.66 2.02 -4.69
C GLU A 97 4.63 0.93 -4.21
N GLN A 98 5.87 0.90 -4.72
CA GLN A 98 6.96 0.12 -4.11
C GLN A 98 7.20 0.54 -2.65
N HIS A 99 7.69 -0.38 -1.84
CA HIS A 99 7.77 -0.22 -0.39
C HIS A 99 8.87 0.70 0.19
N ALA A 100 9.89 1.10 -0.58
CA ALA A 100 10.96 1.97 -0.11
C ALA A 100 10.61 3.46 -0.32
N ILE A 101 9.80 4.02 0.58
CA ILE A 101 9.12 5.32 0.40
C ILE A 101 10.01 6.49 -0.06
N LEU A 102 11.17 6.75 0.56
CA LEU A 102 12.00 7.90 0.15
C LEU A 102 12.64 7.68 -1.22
N GLY A 103 13.03 6.44 -1.53
CA GLY A 103 13.51 6.08 -2.86
C GLY A 103 12.42 6.15 -3.92
N ALA A 104 11.19 5.74 -3.58
CA ALA A 104 10.03 5.84 -4.45
C ALA A 104 9.69 7.29 -4.79
N LEU A 105 9.57 8.14 -3.76
CA LEU A 105 9.27 9.56 -3.90
C LEU A 105 10.26 10.28 -4.82
N VAL A 106 11.55 10.06 -4.62
CA VAL A 106 12.59 10.83 -5.31
C VAL A 106 12.90 10.24 -6.69
N TRP A 107 13.04 8.91 -6.80
CA TRP A 107 13.53 8.28 -8.03
C TRP A 107 12.45 7.65 -8.90
N GLN A 108 11.27 7.40 -8.35
CA GLN A 108 10.14 6.81 -9.07
C GLN A 108 9.01 7.79 -9.33
N ASP A 109 9.14 9.07 -8.95
CA ASP A 109 8.10 10.10 -9.14
C ASP A 109 6.71 9.61 -8.72
N THR A 110 6.62 9.12 -7.48
CA THR A 110 5.37 8.53 -6.96
C THR A 110 4.19 9.50 -7.05
N ILE A 111 4.41 10.79 -6.76
CA ILE A 111 3.36 11.82 -6.79
C ILE A 111 2.85 12.02 -8.23
N GLY A 112 3.75 12.27 -9.18
CA GLY A 112 3.37 12.46 -10.58
C GLY A 112 2.73 11.21 -11.20
N SER A 113 3.28 10.04 -10.90
CA SER A 113 2.76 8.76 -11.40
C SER A 113 1.40 8.38 -10.83
N LEU A 114 1.16 8.66 -9.54
CA LEU A 114 -0.14 8.48 -8.91
C LEU A 114 -1.18 9.42 -9.52
N ARG A 115 -0.83 10.70 -9.72
CA ARG A 115 -1.70 11.69 -10.36
C ARG A 115 -2.07 11.30 -11.79
N ASP A 116 -1.09 10.89 -12.60
CA ASP A 116 -1.30 10.47 -14.00
C ASP A 116 -2.24 9.25 -14.10
N LEU A 117 -2.06 8.26 -13.21
CA LEU A 117 -2.90 7.07 -13.20
C LEU A 117 -4.33 7.41 -12.74
N HIS A 118 -4.47 8.25 -11.72
CA HIS A 118 -5.76 8.73 -11.25
C HIS A 118 -6.51 9.51 -12.34
N ASP A 119 -5.84 10.42 -13.04
CA ASP A 119 -6.44 11.20 -14.14
C ASP A 119 -6.89 10.28 -15.28
N SER A 120 -6.08 9.29 -15.63
CA SER A 120 -6.43 8.27 -16.62
C SER A 120 -7.66 7.45 -16.21
N PHE A 121 -7.76 7.09 -14.93
CA PHE A 121 -8.89 6.35 -14.39
C PHE A 121 -10.19 7.16 -14.41
N VAL A 122 -10.17 8.38 -13.85
CA VAL A 122 -11.36 9.24 -13.74
C VAL A 122 -11.85 9.69 -15.12
N LYS A 123 -10.94 9.89 -16.09
CA LYS A 123 -11.31 10.21 -17.47
C LYS A 123 -12.28 9.17 -18.08
N SER A 124 -12.05 7.88 -17.83
CA SER A 124 -12.93 6.81 -18.29
C SER A 124 -14.04 6.46 -17.30
N ASN A 125 -13.90 6.84 -16.02
CA ASN A 125 -14.79 6.48 -14.92
C ASN A 125 -15.02 7.68 -13.98
N PRO A 126 -15.79 8.71 -14.38
CA PRO A 126 -15.89 9.99 -13.66
C PRO A 126 -16.52 9.89 -12.26
N GLY A 127 -17.25 8.80 -11.96
CA GLY A 127 -17.80 8.50 -10.63
C GLY A 127 -16.95 7.50 -9.83
N GLY A 128 -15.80 7.08 -10.37
CA GLY A 128 -14.94 6.10 -9.73
C GLY A 128 -14.12 6.69 -8.58
N GLN A 129 -13.68 5.82 -7.68
CA GLN A 129 -12.84 6.15 -6.54
C GLN A 129 -11.44 5.56 -6.70
N SER A 130 -10.41 6.37 -6.51
CA SER A 130 -9.04 5.87 -6.39
C SER A 130 -8.64 5.73 -4.94
N VAL A 131 -7.96 4.63 -4.62
CA VAL A 131 -7.51 4.26 -3.28
C VAL A 131 -6.03 3.93 -3.34
N PHE A 132 -5.21 4.69 -2.64
CA PHE A 132 -3.80 4.45 -2.48
C PHE A 132 -3.55 3.49 -1.31
N PHE A 133 -3.13 2.27 -1.64
CA PHE A 133 -2.63 1.27 -0.71
C PHE A 133 -1.19 1.63 -0.34
N ALA A 134 -0.98 2.15 0.88
CA ALA A 134 0.36 2.46 1.37
C ALA A 134 1.03 1.18 1.91
N PRO A 135 2.08 0.67 1.23
CA PRO A 135 2.74 -0.58 1.61
C PRO A 135 3.60 -0.44 2.88
N TRP A 136 4.10 -1.57 3.37
CA TRP A 136 5.15 -1.65 4.40
C TRP A 136 6.49 -2.05 3.80
N LEU A 137 7.57 -1.66 4.49
CA LEU A 137 8.93 -2.09 4.23
C LEU A 137 9.20 -3.48 4.85
N SER A 138 10.28 -4.14 4.44
CA SER A 138 10.66 -5.45 5.00
C SER A 138 10.97 -5.35 6.51
N VAL A 139 10.59 -6.38 7.25
CA VAL A 139 10.89 -6.58 8.68
C VAL A 139 12.37 -6.94 8.83
N ASP A 140 13.10 -6.20 9.66
CA ASP A 140 14.53 -6.43 9.89
C ASP A 140 14.82 -7.57 10.86
N ASP A 141 14.01 -7.69 11.92
CA ASP A 141 14.08 -8.77 12.90
C ASP A 141 12.68 -9.35 13.17
N ARG A 142 12.49 -10.62 12.77
CA ARG A 142 11.20 -11.32 12.93
C ARG A 142 10.99 -11.87 14.34
N ALA A 143 12.02 -11.90 15.18
CA ALA A 143 11.90 -12.25 16.60
C ALA A 143 11.58 -11.02 17.45
N ASP A 144 12.06 -9.84 17.05
CA ASP A 144 11.75 -8.55 17.68
C ASP A 144 11.38 -7.49 16.61
N PRO A 145 10.09 -7.43 16.20
CA PRO A 145 9.64 -6.50 15.17
C PRO A 145 9.50 -5.04 15.67
N SER A 146 9.91 -4.72 16.89
CA SER A 146 9.64 -3.42 17.52
C SER A 146 10.18 -2.24 16.70
N ARG A 147 11.37 -2.40 16.10
CA ARG A 147 11.98 -1.38 15.22
C ARG A 147 11.19 -1.18 13.93
N TRP A 148 10.71 -2.27 13.34
CA TRP A 148 9.85 -2.21 12.15
C TRP A 148 8.52 -1.52 12.46
N VAL A 149 7.87 -1.86 13.57
CA VAL A 149 6.63 -1.19 14.01
C VAL A 149 6.85 0.32 14.19
N ALA A 150 7.96 0.71 14.82
CA ALA A 150 8.29 2.13 15.01
C ALA A 150 8.54 2.84 13.67
N TYR A 151 9.21 2.17 12.72
CA TYR A 151 9.42 2.70 11.37
C TYR A 151 8.10 2.90 10.63
N GLU A 152 7.21 1.90 10.59
CA GLU A 152 5.94 1.99 9.85
C GLU A 152 5.02 3.09 10.43
N ARG A 153 5.01 3.26 11.76
CA ARG A 153 4.33 4.39 12.41
C ARG A 153 4.89 5.74 11.96
N ALA A 154 6.20 5.85 11.85
CA ALA A 154 6.85 7.08 11.39
C ALA A 154 6.67 7.31 9.87
N ALA A 155 6.49 6.25 9.09
CA ALA A 155 6.31 6.30 7.64
C ALA A 155 4.87 6.64 7.22
N ALA A 156 3.86 6.24 8.00
CA ALA A 156 2.45 6.46 7.67
C ALA A 156 2.10 7.94 7.36
N PRO A 157 2.57 8.94 8.12
CA PRO A 157 2.33 10.35 7.78
C PRO A 157 2.94 10.76 6.43
N VAL A 158 4.07 10.15 6.03
CA VAL A 158 4.72 10.45 4.74
C VAL A 158 3.94 9.84 3.58
N TRP A 159 3.38 8.64 3.74
CA TRP A 159 2.46 8.07 2.75
C TRP A 159 1.21 8.94 2.58
N SER A 160 0.64 9.44 3.69
CA SER A 160 -0.47 10.39 3.65
C SER A 160 -0.13 11.70 2.93
N CYS A 161 1.10 12.22 3.13
CA CYS A 161 1.58 13.39 2.41
C CYS A 161 1.54 13.26 0.88
N ILE A 162 1.84 12.08 0.34
CA ILE A 162 1.79 11.83 -1.12
C ILE A 162 0.37 12.04 -1.63
N VAL A 163 -0.61 11.42 -0.99
CA VAL A 163 -2.03 11.55 -1.34
C VAL A 163 -2.52 12.99 -1.14
N GLY A 164 -2.09 13.64 -0.05
CA GLY A 164 -2.42 15.04 0.23
C GLY A 164 -1.93 16.01 -0.85
N VAL A 165 -0.72 15.82 -1.38
CA VAL A 165 -0.20 16.61 -2.51
C VAL A 165 -1.04 16.39 -3.77
N VAL A 166 -1.31 15.13 -4.14
CA VAL A 166 -2.14 14.83 -5.31
C VAL A 166 -3.52 15.47 -5.17
N ASN A 167 -4.18 15.35 -4.02
CA ASN A 167 -5.50 15.93 -3.78
C ASN A 167 -5.50 17.46 -3.82
N ARG A 168 -4.45 18.14 -3.33
CA ARG A 168 -4.33 19.61 -3.46
C ARG A 168 -4.13 20.03 -4.90
N SER A 169 -3.35 19.30 -5.68
CA SER A 169 -3.23 19.58 -7.12
C SER A 169 -4.58 19.43 -7.84
N LEU A 170 -5.38 18.41 -7.49
CA LEU A 170 -6.73 18.23 -8.04
C LEU A 170 -7.66 19.39 -7.66
N GLU A 171 -7.58 19.86 -6.41
CA GLU A 171 -8.34 21.03 -5.95
C GLU A 171 -7.95 22.32 -6.68
N ARG A 172 -6.65 22.53 -6.91
CA ARG A 172 -6.10 23.66 -7.69
C ARG A 172 -6.64 23.68 -9.13
N ASP A 173 -6.87 22.49 -9.70
CA ASP A 173 -7.48 22.29 -11.01
C ASP A 173 -9.02 22.39 -10.99
N GLY A 174 -9.63 22.73 -9.85
CA GLY A 174 -11.08 22.84 -9.68
C GLY A 174 -11.81 21.49 -9.64
N ARG A 175 -11.09 20.37 -9.50
CA ARG A 175 -11.68 19.03 -9.46
C ARG A 175 -12.19 18.66 -8.07
N ARG A 176 -13.18 17.76 -8.02
CA ARG A 176 -13.83 17.29 -6.79
C ARG A 176 -13.53 15.84 -6.44
N ASP A 177 -13.13 15.04 -7.42
CA ASP A 177 -12.63 13.70 -7.20
C ASP A 177 -11.33 13.73 -6.38
N ARG A 178 -11.11 12.69 -5.58
CA ARG A 178 -9.99 12.58 -4.63
C ARG A 178 -9.45 11.17 -4.61
N VAL A 179 -8.16 11.06 -4.33
CA VAL A 179 -7.51 9.80 -3.97
C VAL A 179 -7.68 9.61 -2.46
N ARG A 180 -8.20 8.45 -2.06
CA ARG A 180 -8.27 8.02 -0.66
C ARG A 180 -7.02 7.25 -0.29
N SER A 181 -6.67 7.19 0.99
CA SER A 181 -5.49 6.43 1.45
C SER A 181 -5.88 5.32 2.42
N ILE A 182 -5.23 4.16 2.28
CA ILE A 182 -5.24 3.09 3.27
C ILE A 182 -3.81 2.87 3.72
N SER A 183 -3.53 3.22 4.98
CA SER A 183 -2.21 3.01 5.60
C SER A 183 -1.99 1.53 5.95
N MET A 184 -1.84 0.67 4.94
CA MET A 184 -1.75 -0.79 5.16
C MET A 184 -0.50 -1.18 5.94
N GLY A 185 0.62 -0.48 5.73
CA GLY A 185 1.82 -0.69 6.55
C GLY A 185 1.60 -0.39 8.03
N LEU A 186 0.84 0.66 8.35
CA LEU A 186 0.44 0.97 9.72
C LEU A 186 -0.50 -0.10 10.29
N ALA A 187 -1.49 -0.55 9.51
CA ALA A 187 -2.40 -1.62 9.91
C ALA A 187 -1.64 -2.89 10.33
N MET A 188 -0.68 -3.30 9.49
CA MET A 188 0.19 -4.45 9.77
C MET A 188 1.07 -4.22 11.01
N ALA A 189 1.64 -3.02 11.17
CA ALA A 189 2.45 -2.66 12.33
C ALA A 189 1.66 -2.69 13.64
N GLU A 190 0.41 -2.22 13.64
CA GLU A 190 -0.45 -2.26 14.81
C GLU A 190 -0.89 -3.67 15.16
N LEU A 191 -1.22 -4.50 14.17
CA LEU A 191 -1.50 -5.92 14.41
C LEU A 191 -0.30 -6.61 15.07
N VAL A 192 0.91 -6.39 14.54
CA VAL A 192 2.15 -6.97 15.08
C VAL A 192 2.47 -6.42 16.49
N ALA A 193 2.26 -5.13 16.75
CA ALA A 193 2.44 -4.55 18.08
C ALA A 193 1.45 -5.13 19.10
N SER A 194 0.18 -5.32 18.69
CA SER A 194 -0.84 -5.95 19.51
C SER A 194 -0.48 -7.40 19.80
N ALA A 195 0.03 -8.14 18.81
CA ALA A 195 0.51 -9.52 18.93
C ALA A 195 1.65 -9.70 19.93
N ALA A 196 2.49 -8.67 20.09
CA ALA A 196 3.68 -8.71 20.92
C ALA A 196 3.40 -8.37 22.40
N THR A 197 2.44 -7.48 22.67
CA THR A 197 2.22 -6.88 24.01
C THR A 197 1.09 -7.52 24.80
N LYS A 198 0.00 -7.89 24.12
CA LYS A 198 -1.14 -8.56 24.72
C LYS A 198 -1.00 -10.01 24.28
N GLY A 199 -0.88 -10.94 25.23
CA GLY A 199 -1.04 -12.37 24.97
C GLY A 199 -2.46 -12.65 24.47
N THR A 200 -2.80 -12.16 23.29
CA THR A 200 -4.11 -12.33 22.69
C THR A 200 -4.19 -13.73 22.15
N ALA A 201 -5.35 -14.37 22.33
CA ALA A 201 -5.68 -15.65 21.72
C ALA A 201 -5.30 -15.74 20.22
N ILE A 202 -5.34 -14.60 19.49
CA ILE A 202 -4.78 -14.40 18.13
C ILE A 202 -3.46 -15.14 17.87
N PHE A 203 -2.56 -15.18 18.86
CA PHE A 203 -1.21 -15.74 18.71
C PHE A 203 -0.83 -16.75 19.79
N GLU A 204 -1.69 -17.07 20.75
CA GLU A 204 -1.36 -18.09 21.76
C GLU A 204 -1.25 -19.50 21.16
N ALA A 205 -1.95 -19.76 20.05
CA ALA A 205 -1.78 -21.00 19.27
C ALA A 205 -0.47 -21.04 18.46
N LEU A 206 0.19 -19.90 18.27
CA LEU A 206 1.42 -19.75 17.48
C LEU A 206 2.53 -19.28 18.44
N GLY A 207 3.33 -20.21 18.98
CA GLY A 207 4.42 -19.87 19.91
C GLY A 207 5.30 -18.69 19.44
N PRO A 208 6.08 -18.02 20.32
CA PRO A 208 6.71 -16.72 20.03
C PRO A 208 7.47 -16.61 18.68
N LYS A 209 8.23 -17.64 18.30
CA LYS A 209 8.95 -17.69 17.00
C LYS A 209 8.05 -17.91 15.78
N SER A 210 6.80 -18.31 15.97
CA SER A 210 5.81 -18.63 14.94
C SER A 210 4.84 -17.47 14.64
N ARG A 211 4.79 -16.42 15.46
CA ARG A 211 3.80 -15.32 15.34
C ARG A 211 3.92 -14.54 14.03
N LEU A 212 5.14 -14.09 13.70
CA LEU A 212 5.44 -13.44 12.42
C LEU A 212 5.55 -14.42 11.25
N LYS A 213 5.72 -15.72 11.50
CA LYS A 213 5.77 -16.76 10.45
C LYS A 213 4.41 -17.03 9.81
N GLY A 214 3.33 -16.86 10.58
CA GLY A 214 1.98 -16.96 10.03
C GLY A 214 1.55 -15.72 9.23
N LEU A 215 2.03 -14.54 9.65
CA LEU A 215 1.71 -13.26 9.00
C LEU A 215 2.50 -13.03 7.73
N LEU A 216 3.80 -13.40 7.71
CA LEU A 216 4.70 -13.18 6.59
C LEU A 216 5.39 -14.49 6.17
N THR A 217 5.49 -14.76 4.87
CA THR A 217 6.26 -15.91 4.36
C THR A 217 7.76 -15.65 4.41
N ASP A 218 8.18 -14.42 4.12
CA ASP A 218 9.55 -13.95 4.23
C ASP A 218 9.60 -12.64 5.03
N ASP A 219 10.52 -11.74 4.72
CA ASP A 219 10.69 -10.47 5.43
C ASP A 219 9.65 -9.42 5.00
N VAL A 220 8.87 -9.63 3.93
CA VAL A 220 7.93 -8.62 3.41
C VAL A 220 6.62 -9.21 2.87
N HIS A 221 6.64 -10.40 2.28
CA HIS A 221 5.48 -11.01 1.64
C HIS A 221 4.54 -11.67 2.66
N LEU A 222 3.24 -11.53 2.42
CA LEU A 222 2.20 -12.06 3.30
C LEU A 222 2.14 -13.59 3.26
N GLY A 223 1.95 -14.17 4.44
CA GLY A 223 1.43 -15.52 4.63
C GLY A 223 -0.10 -15.53 4.73
N PRO A 224 -0.73 -16.71 4.84
CA PRO A 224 -2.19 -16.85 4.80
C PRO A 224 -2.95 -15.99 5.82
N ILE A 225 -2.41 -15.84 7.04
CA ILE A 225 -3.01 -14.99 8.08
C ILE A 225 -2.88 -13.51 7.69
N GLY A 226 -1.72 -13.12 7.15
CA GLY A 226 -1.47 -11.76 6.66
C GLY A 226 -2.39 -11.40 5.49
N ASP A 227 -2.56 -12.29 4.51
CA ASP A 227 -3.49 -12.05 3.40
C ASP A 227 -4.93 -11.88 3.87
N TYR A 228 -5.37 -12.70 4.82
CA TYR A 228 -6.71 -12.55 5.39
C TYR A 228 -6.87 -11.19 6.05
N TYR A 229 -5.92 -10.80 6.90
CA TYR A 229 -6.00 -9.52 7.61
C TYR A 229 -5.98 -8.32 6.66
N VAL A 230 -5.08 -8.31 5.67
CA VAL A 230 -5.03 -7.25 4.66
C VAL A 230 -6.33 -7.20 3.85
N ALA A 231 -6.89 -8.35 3.46
CA ALA A 231 -8.19 -8.40 2.80
C ALA A 231 -9.33 -7.87 3.69
N ALA A 232 -9.31 -8.18 5.00
CA ALA A 232 -10.29 -7.67 5.95
C ALA A 232 -10.19 -6.14 6.12
N VAL A 233 -8.98 -5.57 6.20
CA VAL A 233 -8.78 -4.11 6.23
C VAL A 233 -9.29 -3.49 4.94
N LEU A 234 -8.95 -4.03 3.77
CA LEU A 234 -9.47 -3.56 2.49
C LEU A 234 -11.01 -3.60 2.45
N PHE A 235 -11.62 -4.69 2.94
CA PHE A 235 -13.08 -4.83 2.99
C PHE A 235 -13.73 -3.68 3.76
N GLN A 236 -13.21 -3.34 4.94
CA GLN A 236 -13.76 -2.26 5.78
C GLN A 236 -13.72 -0.89 5.08
N TYR A 237 -12.66 -0.60 4.31
CA TYR A 237 -12.51 0.67 3.60
C TYR A 237 -13.34 0.76 2.32
N LEU A 238 -13.50 -0.36 1.61
CA LEU A 238 -14.19 -0.42 0.32
C LEU A 238 -15.69 -0.64 0.45
N PHE A 239 -16.13 -1.31 1.52
CA PHE A 239 -17.54 -1.63 1.78
C PHE A 239 -17.98 -1.13 3.16
N PRO A 240 -17.86 0.18 3.44
CA PRO A 240 -18.18 0.73 4.74
C PRO A 240 -19.64 0.42 5.13
N GLY A 241 -19.85 0.03 6.39
CA GLY A 241 -21.16 -0.33 6.92
C GLY A 241 -21.57 -1.79 6.69
N LEU A 242 -20.85 -2.54 5.85
CA LEU A 242 -21.01 -4.00 5.78
C LEU A 242 -20.11 -4.68 6.81
N GLN A 243 -20.58 -5.81 7.33
CA GLN A 243 -19.76 -6.70 8.14
C GLN A 243 -19.14 -7.76 7.22
N PRO A 244 -17.84 -8.05 7.34
CA PRO A 244 -17.25 -9.16 6.61
C PRO A 244 -17.95 -10.44 7.05
N ALA A 245 -18.53 -11.16 6.10
CA ALA A 245 -19.12 -12.45 6.37
C ALA A 245 -18.01 -13.50 6.56
N SER A 246 -18.26 -14.49 7.41
CA SER A 246 -17.28 -15.53 7.71
C SER A 246 -16.93 -16.36 6.47
N ILE A 247 -15.71 -16.21 5.97
CA ILE A 247 -15.14 -17.11 4.96
C ILE A 247 -14.21 -18.12 5.61
N SER A 248 -14.03 -19.29 4.99
CA SER A 248 -13.02 -20.26 5.41
C SER A 248 -11.69 -20.02 4.71
N VAL A 249 -10.59 -19.98 5.46
CA VAL A 249 -9.22 -19.96 4.93
C VAL A 249 -8.48 -21.19 5.43
N PRO A 250 -7.84 -21.99 4.54
CA PRO A 250 -7.07 -23.15 4.96
C PRO A 250 -6.03 -22.79 6.02
N ASN A 251 -5.95 -23.61 7.07
CA ASN A 251 -5.01 -23.47 8.18
C ASN A 251 -5.17 -22.18 9.02
N VAL A 252 -6.32 -21.49 8.94
CA VAL A 252 -6.67 -20.37 9.81
C VAL A 252 -7.94 -20.73 10.57
N SER A 253 -7.90 -20.67 11.91
CA SER A 253 -9.07 -21.05 12.72
C SER A 253 -10.17 -19.99 12.63
N PRO A 254 -11.46 -20.37 12.74
CA PRO A 254 -12.56 -19.41 12.76
C PRO A 254 -12.49 -18.39 13.92
N GLY A 255 -11.91 -18.79 15.06
CA GLY A 255 -11.66 -17.87 16.18
C GLY A 255 -10.68 -16.77 15.81
N LEU A 256 -9.54 -17.15 15.22
CA LEU A 256 -8.54 -16.21 14.74
C LEU A 256 -9.11 -15.26 13.67
N MET A 257 -9.88 -15.78 12.71
CA MET A 257 -10.51 -14.94 11.68
C MET A 257 -11.41 -13.85 12.28
N ARG A 258 -12.27 -14.20 13.25
CA ARG A 258 -13.11 -13.21 13.94
C ARG A 258 -12.29 -12.15 14.69
N GLU A 259 -11.18 -12.54 15.30
CA GLU A 259 -10.31 -11.59 15.99
C GLU A 259 -9.61 -10.63 15.00
N LEU A 260 -9.17 -11.15 13.84
CA LEU A 260 -8.60 -10.34 12.76
C LEU A 260 -9.64 -9.38 12.15
N ASP A 261 -10.88 -9.83 11.93
CA ASP A 261 -11.97 -8.98 11.45
C ASP A 261 -12.26 -7.84 12.44
N ALA A 262 -12.31 -8.16 13.74
CA ALA A 262 -12.50 -7.16 14.78
C ALA A 262 -11.33 -6.18 14.86
N PHE A 263 -10.09 -6.64 14.65
CA PHE A 263 -8.93 -5.78 14.60
C PHE A 263 -8.95 -4.86 13.37
N ALA A 264 -9.28 -5.40 12.19
CA ALA A 264 -9.42 -4.64 10.96
C ALA A 264 -10.52 -3.58 11.08
N GLY A 265 -11.67 -3.93 11.67
CA GLY A 265 -12.77 -3.00 11.93
C GLY A 265 -12.36 -1.85 12.85
N ARG A 266 -11.67 -2.13 13.97
CA ARG A 266 -11.14 -1.08 14.85
C ARG A 266 -10.14 -0.19 14.14
N PHE A 267 -9.18 -0.78 13.42
CA PHE A 267 -8.20 -0.02 12.66
C PHE A 267 -8.86 0.93 11.66
N ALA A 268 -9.87 0.46 10.92
CA ALA A 268 -10.60 1.27 9.96
C ALA A 268 -11.42 2.40 10.60
N LEU A 269 -11.93 2.20 11.83
CA LEU A 269 -12.63 3.25 12.59
C LEU A 269 -11.65 4.30 13.13
N ASP A 270 -10.55 3.85 13.76
CA ASP A 270 -9.56 4.71 14.40
C ASP A 270 -8.79 5.55 13.37
N HIS A 271 -8.66 5.04 12.13
CA HIS A 271 -7.97 5.69 11.02
C HIS A 271 -8.90 6.06 9.86
N ALA A 272 -10.20 6.20 10.12
CA ALA A 272 -11.11 6.82 9.16
C ALA A 272 -10.58 8.22 8.83
N GLU A 273 -10.63 8.64 7.55
CA GLU A 273 -10.00 9.83 6.94
C GLU A 273 -10.43 11.19 7.56
N SER A 274 -10.24 11.37 8.86
CA SER A 274 -10.82 12.45 9.68
C SER A 274 -9.78 13.45 10.17
N GLU A 275 -8.49 13.14 10.06
CA GLU A 275 -7.44 14.12 10.34
C GLU A 275 -7.13 14.97 9.10
N PRO A 276 -7.02 16.31 9.25
CA PRO A 276 -6.55 17.16 8.17
C PRO A 276 -5.18 16.69 7.70
N ALA A 277 -5.06 16.37 6.41
CA ALA A 277 -3.77 16.04 5.83
C ALA A 277 -2.79 17.21 6.03
N MET A 278 -1.56 16.92 6.46
CA MET A 278 -0.48 17.90 6.52
C MET A 278 -0.39 18.71 5.21
N SER A 279 -0.16 20.01 5.33
CA SER A 279 0.20 20.87 4.21
C SER A 279 1.52 20.41 3.57
N ALA A 280 1.79 20.84 2.33
CA ALA A 280 3.05 20.51 1.67
C ALA A 280 4.28 20.98 2.48
N SER A 281 4.15 22.12 3.16
CA SER A 281 5.20 22.66 4.02
C SER A 281 5.44 21.82 5.28
N GLU A 282 4.37 21.33 5.91
CA GLU A 282 4.44 20.44 7.08
C GLU A 282 5.00 19.07 6.68
N CYS A 283 4.54 18.51 5.56
CA CYS A 283 5.07 17.28 4.98
C CYS A 283 6.58 17.37 4.77
N ARG A 284 7.04 18.44 4.12
CA ARG A 284 8.46 18.69 3.89
C ARG A 284 9.25 18.82 5.19
N SER A 285 8.71 19.56 6.16
CA SER A 285 9.32 19.74 7.48
C SER A 285 9.44 18.41 8.22
N TYR A 286 8.35 17.64 8.27
CA TYR A 286 8.29 16.33 8.92
C TYR A 286 9.29 15.35 8.28
N VAL A 287 9.30 15.25 6.95
CA VAL A 287 10.22 14.35 6.25
C VAL A 287 11.67 14.70 6.58
N LYS A 288 12.04 15.98 6.45
CA LYS A 288 13.40 16.45 6.69
C LYS A 288 13.84 16.24 8.15
N THR A 289 12.99 16.65 9.10
CA THR A 289 13.40 16.77 10.51
C THR A 289 13.17 15.50 11.32
N GLN A 290 12.16 14.70 10.98
CA GLN A 290 11.75 13.54 11.79
C GLN A 290 11.94 12.21 11.05
N PHE A 291 11.79 12.18 9.72
CA PHE A 291 11.71 10.90 9.01
C PHE A 291 13.00 10.46 8.30
N VAL A 292 13.78 11.35 7.68
CA VAL A 292 15.01 10.96 6.94
C VAL A 292 15.96 10.12 7.80
N GLY A 293 16.18 10.53 9.06
CA GLY A 293 17.02 9.77 10.00
C GLY A 293 16.46 8.38 10.29
N THR A 294 15.15 8.29 10.56
CA THR A 294 14.43 7.05 10.82
C THR A 294 14.51 6.11 9.63
N PHE A 295 14.22 6.61 8.42
CA PHE A 295 14.31 5.86 7.17
C PHE A 295 15.72 5.33 6.93
N VAL A 296 16.73 6.20 6.93
CA VAL A 296 18.10 5.78 6.61
C VAL A 296 18.62 4.79 7.65
N SER A 297 18.30 4.99 8.93
CA SER A 297 18.72 4.05 9.98
C SER A 297 18.08 2.68 9.84
N TYR A 298 16.79 2.63 9.51
CA TYR A 298 16.06 1.38 9.35
C TYR A 298 16.39 0.68 8.02
N TYR A 299 16.24 1.37 6.89
CA TYR A 299 16.49 0.86 5.54
C TYR A 299 17.90 0.27 5.38
N THR A 300 18.93 0.95 5.92
CA THR A 300 20.30 0.44 5.82
C THR A 300 20.53 -0.82 6.66
N SER A 301 19.76 -1.02 7.73
CA SER A 301 19.82 -2.24 8.54
C SER A 301 19.20 -3.44 7.82
N VAL A 302 18.16 -3.22 7.03
CA VAL A 302 17.46 -4.24 6.23
C VAL A 302 18.28 -4.64 5.00
N ASP A 303 18.75 -3.66 4.23
CA ASP A 303 19.37 -3.91 2.91
C ASP A 303 20.89 -4.15 2.96
N PHE A 304 21.64 -3.41 3.79
CA PHE A 304 23.11 -3.45 3.72
C PHE A 304 23.77 -4.47 4.65
N LYS A 305 23.17 -4.79 5.81
CA LYS A 305 23.77 -5.76 6.75
C LYS A 305 23.90 -7.16 6.17
N LYS A 306 23.08 -7.54 5.19
CA LYS A 306 23.14 -8.87 4.59
C LYS A 306 24.37 -9.07 3.69
N ASN A 307 24.98 -8.00 3.16
CA ASN A 307 25.93 -8.09 2.05
C ASN A 307 27.19 -7.20 2.17
N GLN A 308 27.42 -6.48 3.27
CA GLN A 308 28.54 -5.53 3.39
C GLN A 308 29.29 -5.62 4.73
N ASN A 309 30.59 -5.29 4.71
CA ASN A 309 31.38 -5.11 5.94
C ASN A 309 30.96 -3.81 6.67
N ALA A 310 31.31 -3.70 7.96
CA ALA A 310 30.87 -2.62 8.84
C ALA A 310 31.27 -1.21 8.34
N PHE A 311 32.44 -1.07 7.71
CA PHE A 311 32.90 0.19 7.16
C PHE A 311 32.04 0.64 5.97
N SER A 312 31.83 -0.25 4.99
CA SER A 312 30.99 0.03 3.82
C SER A 312 29.54 0.32 4.18
N ALA A 313 28.99 -0.39 5.17
CA ALA A 313 27.64 -0.14 5.68
C ALA A 313 27.53 1.26 6.33
N THR A 314 28.53 1.65 7.14
CA THR A 314 28.57 2.97 7.78
C THR A 314 28.70 4.09 6.76
N TYR A 315 29.59 3.93 5.77
CA TYR A 315 29.77 4.89 4.69
C TYR A 315 28.51 5.05 3.84
N SER A 316 27.86 3.94 3.45
CA SER A 316 26.61 3.96 2.68
C SER A 316 25.49 4.66 3.46
N LYS A 317 25.37 4.39 4.77
CA LYS A 317 24.42 5.07 5.66
C LYS A 317 24.68 6.59 5.70
N TRP A 318 25.91 7.01 5.90
CA TRP A 318 26.28 8.43 5.90
C TRP A 318 25.99 9.11 4.56
N LYS A 319 26.37 8.48 3.44
CA LYS A 319 26.13 9.00 2.09
C LYS A 319 24.63 9.18 1.84
N MET A 320 23.82 8.15 2.12
CA MET A 320 22.37 8.18 1.92
C MET A 320 21.70 9.23 2.80
N TYR A 321 22.11 9.36 4.07
CA TYR A 321 21.64 10.42 4.97
C TYR A 321 21.93 11.81 4.39
N ARG A 322 23.16 12.04 3.91
CA ARG A 322 23.53 13.33 3.31
C ARG A 322 22.74 13.62 2.04
N GLU A 323 22.57 12.62 1.18
CA GLU A 323 21.83 12.72 -0.07
C GLU A 323 20.36 13.07 0.18
N PHE A 324 19.63 12.31 1.00
CA PHE A 324 18.24 12.62 1.31
C PHE A 324 18.09 13.96 2.05
N ASN A 325 18.98 14.29 2.98
CA ASN A 325 18.92 15.62 3.62
C ASN A 325 19.09 16.76 2.63
N ASN A 326 19.96 16.60 1.63
CA ASN A 326 20.15 17.59 0.57
C ASN A 326 18.92 17.70 -0.34
N ILE A 327 18.32 16.56 -0.71
CA ILE A 327 17.11 16.51 -1.54
C ILE A 327 15.93 17.15 -0.83
N TYR A 328 15.71 16.82 0.44
CA TYR A 328 14.60 17.34 1.24
C TYR A 328 14.86 18.72 1.86
N ARG A 329 15.85 19.48 1.38
CA ARG A 329 15.98 20.90 1.74
C ARG A 329 14.78 21.69 1.22
N ILE A 330 14.51 22.82 1.89
CA ILE A 330 13.34 23.67 1.57
C ILE A 330 13.51 24.41 0.25
N ASP A 331 14.75 24.70 -0.13
CA ASP A 331 15.16 25.45 -1.31
C ASP A 331 15.53 24.56 -2.50
N ASN A 332 15.38 23.24 -2.37
CA ASN A 332 15.75 22.30 -3.42
C ASN A 332 14.55 21.97 -4.31
N SER A 333 14.63 22.30 -5.60
CA SER A 333 13.61 22.01 -6.60
C SER A 333 13.44 20.51 -6.89
N SER A 334 14.41 19.67 -6.52
CA SER A 334 14.29 18.21 -6.58
C SER A 334 13.54 17.61 -5.39
N ASN A 335 13.11 18.41 -4.42
CA ASN A 335 12.27 17.93 -3.33
C ASN A 335 10.88 17.59 -3.89
N PRO A 336 10.37 16.36 -3.69
CA PRO A 336 9.03 15.97 -4.15
C PRO A 336 7.87 16.83 -3.60
N PHE A 337 8.13 17.61 -2.54
CA PHE A 337 7.19 18.54 -1.92
C PHE A 337 7.52 20.02 -2.22
N TYR A 338 8.31 20.30 -3.26
CA TYR A 338 8.66 21.65 -3.68
C TYR A 338 7.54 22.30 -4.50
N GLY A 339 7.27 23.59 -4.27
CA GLY A 339 6.35 24.38 -5.10
C GLY A 339 4.86 24.08 -4.93
N GLU A 340 4.49 23.14 -4.06
CA GLU A 340 3.11 22.74 -3.80
C GLU A 340 2.36 23.62 -2.81
#